data_AF-W9YD04-F1
#
_entry.id   AF-W9YD04-F1
#
_cell.length_a   1.000
_cell.length_b   1.000
_cell.length_c   1.000
_cell.angle_alpha   90.00
_cell.angle_beta   90.00
_cell.angle_gamma   90.00
#
_symmetry.space_group_name_H-M   'P 1'
#
loop_
_entity.id
_entity.type
_entity.pdbx_description
1 polymer ?
#
loop_
_entity_poly.entity_id
_entity_poly.type
_entity_poly.pdbx_seq_one_letter_code
_entity_poly.pdbx_strand_id
1 'polypeptide(L)'
;MSTQSQPRYATVIDRYYIDTRPLVPIPSNTKSTQPLPLLSTLQYSDQEAVTRFIRPADRFMSLASALLKYTFIHRRAKIPWSRVQVSRTPHPHRRPYWTPLEDWKAPVEGDSGSRIGGLEFNVSHQAGLIAIVGCSTPTAQLPTPHTHVAPGSSASSDSYEQLDLTGHRTPTLTPNEVRLGVDIACTNEDKRTPQDMTTQEKFDEWVDIFAEMFSDRERWNMRHAPIPVPVVEREEGECWDSEGSSVDTANGTPLQDRDARLINLKLRRFYAYWSLKEAYIKMVGEGLLADWLRELEFLNVVAPPEPAHHHPSRDHTPTHSSARTSSVAPKHLPNVQANNNAHLYPPELRHQNEARKWTPPDKAERGMTALLHGKKVEDVDIELVAYDEDFMVSTAMRGVEEQEPGSIADDTSQWKRWLRLDIEEDIKPCAEGRCSCLA
;
A
#
# COMPACT_ATOMS: atom_id res chain seq x y z
N MET A 1 -27.83 10.15 23.17
CA MET A 1 -27.14 11.42 22.88
C MET A 1 -26.60 11.30 21.47
N SER A 2 -27.10 12.09 20.54
CA SER A 2 -26.69 12.04 19.13
C SER A 2 -25.22 12.43 19.05
N THR A 3 -24.35 11.49 18.71
CA THR A 3 -22.94 11.74 18.41
C THR A 3 -22.89 12.62 17.17
N GLN A 4 -22.71 13.93 17.35
CA GLN A 4 -22.41 14.83 16.23
C GLN A 4 -21.10 14.33 15.61
N SER A 5 -21.17 13.87 14.36
CA SER A 5 -19.99 13.51 13.58
C SER A 5 -19.06 14.72 13.55
N GLN A 6 -17.79 14.52 13.93
CA GLN A 6 -16.78 15.57 13.80
C GLN A 6 -16.73 16.05 12.34
N PRO A 7 -16.53 17.35 12.08
CA PRO A 7 -16.43 17.87 10.72
C PRO A 7 -15.25 17.20 10.01
N ARG A 8 -15.51 16.57 8.87
CA ARG A 8 -14.49 15.98 7.99
C ARG A 8 -14.01 17.05 7.00
N TYR A 9 -12.71 17.13 6.76
CA TYR A 9 -12.14 18.04 5.77
C TYR A 9 -12.26 17.42 4.38
N ALA A 10 -13.01 18.07 3.48
CA ALA A 10 -13.16 17.61 2.10
C ALA A 10 -11.92 17.99 1.26
N THR A 11 -11.23 17.00 0.69
CA THR A 11 -10.05 17.19 -0.16
C THR A 11 -9.89 16.03 -1.13
N VAL A 12 -9.16 16.28 -2.22
CA VAL A 12 -8.70 15.22 -3.12
C VAL A 12 -7.61 14.40 -2.42
N ILE A 13 -7.66 13.08 -2.55
CA ILE A 13 -6.65 12.15 -2.04
C ILE A 13 -5.75 11.69 -3.19
N ASP A 14 -4.47 12.03 -3.12
CA ASP A 14 -3.46 11.56 -4.06
C ASP A 14 -3.01 10.15 -3.69
N ARG A 15 -3.05 9.23 -4.66
CA ARG A 15 -2.57 7.84 -4.54
C ARG A 15 -1.53 7.56 -5.61
N TYR A 16 -0.25 7.63 -5.26
CA TYR A 16 0.84 7.39 -6.21
C TYR A 16 1.64 6.15 -5.82
N TYR A 17 2.15 5.42 -6.82
CA TYR A 17 3.07 4.32 -6.59
C TYR A 17 4.19 4.25 -7.63
N ILE A 18 5.30 3.61 -7.25
CA ILE A 18 6.42 3.27 -8.13
C ILE A 18 6.74 1.79 -7.96
N ASP A 19 6.91 1.09 -9.08
CA ASP A 19 7.43 -0.27 -9.12
C ASP A 19 8.92 -0.25 -9.47
N THR A 20 9.77 -0.58 -8.51
CA THR A 20 11.23 -0.59 -8.67
C THR A 20 11.77 -1.95 -9.08
N ARG A 21 10.97 -3.02 -9.09
CA ARG A 21 11.40 -4.37 -9.48
C ARG A 21 12.09 -4.41 -10.85
N PRO A 22 11.62 -3.68 -11.89
CA PRO A 22 12.29 -3.62 -13.20
C PRO A 22 13.63 -2.86 -13.19
N LEU A 23 13.87 -2.01 -12.19
CA LEU A 23 15.05 -1.14 -12.09
C LEU A 23 16.20 -1.80 -11.31
N VAL A 24 15.90 -2.82 -10.51
CA VAL A 24 16.92 -3.49 -9.68
C VAL A 24 17.71 -4.46 -10.56
N PRO A 25 19.06 -4.34 -10.63
CA PRO A 25 19.88 -5.25 -11.41
C PRO A 25 19.74 -6.71 -10.94
N ILE A 26 19.57 -7.62 -11.90
CA ILE A 26 19.47 -9.06 -11.62
C ILE A 26 20.85 -9.57 -11.14
N PRO A 27 20.92 -10.45 -10.10
CA PRO A 27 22.17 -10.93 -9.51
C PRO A 27 23.15 -11.60 -10.49
N SER A 28 22.68 -12.05 -11.66
CA SER A 28 23.52 -12.67 -12.70
C SER A 28 24.46 -11.69 -13.40
N ASN A 29 24.26 -10.38 -13.25
CA ASN A 29 25.13 -9.35 -13.83
C ASN A 29 25.68 -8.41 -12.76
N THR A 30 26.62 -8.92 -11.96
CA THR A 30 27.31 -8.22 -10.87
C THR A 30 28.16 -7.01 -11.30
N LYS A 31 28.29 -6.76 -12.61
CA LYS A 31 29.04 -5.63 -13.18
C LYS A 31 28.17 -4.43 -13.56
N SER A 32 26.84 -4.56 -13.52
CA SER A 32 25.93 -3.45 -13.82
C SER A 32 25.61 -2.66 -12.55
N THR A 33 26.45 -1.69 -12.20
CA THR A 33 26.07 -0.64 -11.25
C THR A 33 25.13 0.31 -12.00
N GLN A 34 23.84 0.04 -11.99
CA GLN A 34 22.90 1.03 -12.51
C GLN A 34 22.93 2.28 -11.60
N PRO A 35 23.10 3.48 -12.18
CA PRO A 35 23.08 4.71 -11.41
C PRO A 35 21.69 4.90 -10.79
N LEU A 36 21.65 5.43 -9.57
CA LEU A 36 20.40 5.80 -8.90
C LEU A 36 19.83 7.04 -9.61
N PRO A 37 18.70 6.94 -10.33
CA PRO A 37 18.17 8.05 -11.12
C PRO A 37 17.75 9.20 -10.20
N LEU A 38 18.00 10.44 -10.63
CA LEU A 38 17.62 11.67 -9.92
C LEU A 38 18.14 11.81 -8.47
N LEU A 39 19.06 10.97 -8.00
CA LEU A 39 19.58 11.03 -6.63
C LEU A 39 20.15 12.43 -6.30
N SER A 40 20.89 13.02 -7.23
CA SER A 40 21.49 14.34 -7.08
C SER A 40 20.47 15.49 -6.94
N THR A 41 19.20 15.26 -7.28
CA THR A 41 18.13 16.26 -7.17
C THR A 41 17.52 16.33 -5.77
N LEU A 42 17.79 15.34 -4.91
CA LEU A 42 17.30 15.30 -3.53
C LEU A 42 18.16 16.18 -2.61
N GLN A 43 17.63 16.52 -1.43
CA GLN A 43 18.45 17.17 -0.39
C GLN A 43 19.55 16.22 0.11
N TYR A 44 20.68 16.77 0.55
CA TYR A 44 21.85 15.99 0.98
C TYR A 44 21.51 14.94 2.05
N SER A 45 20.66 15.29 3.02
CA SER A 45 20.21 14.36 4.06
C SER A 45 19.46 13.15 3.51
N ASP A 46 18.65 13.34 2.47
CA ASP A 46 17.91 12.26 1.82
C ASP A 46 18.83 11.44 0.91
N GLN A 47 19.78 12.07 0.22
CA GLN A 47 20.82 11.35 -0.55
C GLN A 47 21.63 10.40 0.34
N GLU A 48 22.01 10.86 1.52
CA GLU A 48 22.74 10.05 2.50
C GLU A 48 21.86 8.90 3.00
N ALA A 49 20.59 9.16 3.32
CA ALA A 49 19.65 8.13 3.75
C ALA A 49 19.44 7.02 2.71
N VAL A 50 19.38 7.39 1.42
CA VAL A 50 19.25 6.43 0.31
C VAL A 50 20.52 5.59 0.14
N THR A 51 21.70 6.21 0.23
CA THR A 51 22.98 5.54 -0.04
C THR A 51 23.49 4.66 1.09
N ARG A 52 22.96 4.81 2.32
CA ARG A 52 23.29 3.95 3.48
C ARG A 52 22.87 2.48 3.32
N PHE A 53 21.92 2.17 2.45
CA PHE A 53 21.47 0.79 2.27
C PHE A 53 22.49 -0.04 1.48
N ILE A 54 22.81 -1.23 2.00
CA ILE A 54 23.80 -2.13 1.37
C ILE A 54 23.20 -2.80 0.12
N ARG A 55 21.95 -3.28 0.20
CA ARG A 55 21.32 -4.01 -0.90
C ARG A 55 20.85 -3.04 -1.98
N PRO A 56 21.08 -3.33 -3.28
CA PRO A 56 20.57 -2.50 -4.37
C PRO A 56 19.05 -2.29 -4.32
N ALA A 57 18.27 -3.35 -4.07
CA ALA A 57 16.81 -3.25 -3.96
C ALA A 57 16.38 -2.22 -2.91
N ASP A 58 17.01 -2.25 -1.73
CA ASP A 58 16.70 -1.32 -0.64
C ASP A 58 17.07 0.12 -1.00
N ARG A 59 18.17 0.34 -1.75
CA ARG A 59 18.54 1.66 -2.27
C ARG A 59 17.49 2.21 -3.25
N PHE A 60 17.03 1.39 -4.20
CA PHE A 60 15.98 1.78 -5.15
C PHE A 60 14.64 2.04 -4.46
N MET A 61 14.24 1.21 -3.48
CA MET A 61 13.02 1.45 -2.71
C MET A 61 13.11 2.75 -1.88
N SER A 62 14.25 2.99 -1.22
CA SER A 62 14.48 4.23 -0.47
C SER A 62 14.46 5.47 -1.37
N LEU A 63 15.09 5.38 -2.55
CA LEU A 63 15.06 6.43 -3.57
C LEU A 63 13.63 6.71 -4.05
N ALA A 64 12.89 5.67 -4.45
CA ALA A 64 11.51 5.80 -4.92
C ALA A 64 10.60 6.42 -3.84
N SER A 65 10.78 6.03 -2.57
CA SER A 65 10.09 6.65 -1.43
C SER A 65 10.41 8.14 -1.32
N ALA A 66 11.68 8.53 -1.47
CA ALA A 66 12.08 9.93 -1.48
C ALA A 66 11.44 10.70 -2.65
N LEU A 67 11.53 10.17 -3.87
CA LEU A 67 10.97 10.79 -5.07
C LEU A 67 9.45 10.97 -4.99
N LEU A 68 8.72 9.98 -4.46
CA LEU A 68 7.26 10.08 -4.25
C LEU A 68 6.90 11.22 -3.28
N LYS A 69 7.60 11.32 -2.14
CA LYS A 69 7.39 12.41 -1.18
C LYS A 69 7.69 13.76 -1.80
N TYR A 70 8.79 13.88 -2.53
CA TYR A 70 9.17 15.12 -3.19
C TYR A 70 8.15 15.54 -4.25
N THR A 71 7.72 14.59 -5.07
CA THR A 71 6.72 14.81 -6.12
C THR A 71 5.39 15.26 -5.53
N PHE A 72 4.92 14.58 -4.47
CA PHE A 72 3.69 14.94 -3.77
C PHE A 72 3.76 16.38 -3.20
N ILE A 73 4.80 16.68 -2.42
CA ILE A 73 4.96 18.01 -1.80
C ILE A 73 5.11 19.09 -2.88
N HIS A 74 5.96 18.87 -3.88
CA HIS A 74 6.18 19.81 -4.98
C HIS A 74 4.87 20.15 -5.71
N ARG A 75 4.10 19.13 -6.09
CA ARG A 75 2.87 19.29 -6.89
C ARG A 75 1.73 19.93 -6.08
N ARG A 76 1.57 19.57 -4.80
CA ARG A 76 0.50 20.08 -3.93
C ARG A 76 0.83 21.40 -3.25
N ALA A 77 1.99 21.53 -2.62
CA ALA A 77 2.39 22.78 -1.96
C ALA A 77 2.85 23.87 -2.94
N LYS A 78 3.01 23.56 -4.24
CA LYS A 78 3.46 24.48 -5.29
C LYS A 78 4.79 25.16 -4.94
N ILE A 79 5.72 24.37 -4.41
CA ILE A 79 7.08 24.83 -4.09
C ILE A 79 8.11 24.23 -5.05
N PRO A 80 9.20 24.94 -5.40
CA PRO A 80 10.29 24.37 -6.19
C PRO A 80 10.83 23.08 -5.58
N TRP A 81 11.16 22.10 -6.43
CA TRP A 81 11.71 20.81 -6.02
C TRP A 81 12.92 20.96 -5.08
N SER A 82 13.81 21.90 -5.40
CA SER A 82 15.00 22.23 -4.59
C SER A 82 14.70 22.83 -3.20
N ARG A 83 13.45 23.22 -2.93
CA ARG A 83 12.99 23.71 -1.62
C ARG A 83 12.21 22.67 -0.82
N VAL A 84 11.98 21.49 -1.38
CA VAL A 84 11.30 20.41 -0.63
C VAL A 84 12.24 19.90 0.46
N GLN A 85 11.75 19.94 1.70
CA GLN A 85 12.42 19.43 2.89
C GLN A 85 11.49 18.49 3.64
N VAL A 86 11.88 17.23 3.77
CA VAL A 86 11.12 16.22 4.51
C VAL A 86 11.75 16.04 5.89
N SER A 87 10.97 16.28 6.93
CA SER A 87 11.37 16.07 8.32
C SER A 87 10.85 14.73 8.84
N ARG A 88 11.39 14.26 9.97
CA ARG A 88 10.95 13.01 10.61
C ARG A 88 10.65 13.24 12.08
N THR A 89 9.62 12.57 12.59
CA THR A 89 9.34 12.58 14.03
C THR A 89 10.47 11.88 14.81
N PRO A 90 10.59 12.11 16.13
CA PRO A 90 11.54 11.39 16.96
C PRO A 90 11.36 9.86 16.90
N HIS A 91 12.36 9.14 17.41
CA HIS A 91 12.23 7.69 17.66
C HIS A 91 11.07 7.44 18.65
N PRO A 92 10.30 6.34 18.53
CA PRO A 92 10.51 5.18 17.65
C PRO A 92 9.95 5.30 16.23
N HIS A 93 9.00 6.20 15.96
CA HIS A 93 8.20 6.16 14.72
C HIS A 93 8.91 6.72 13.50
N ARG A 94 9.75 7.76 13.64
CA ARG A 94 10.48 8.40 12.52
C ARG A 94 9.59 8.69 11.29
N ARG A 95 8.33 9.04 11.54
CA ARG A 95 7.29 9.30 10.53
C ARG A 95 7.70 10.52 9.70
N PRO A 96 7.75 10.42 8.37
CA PRO A 96 8.05 11.57 7.53
C PRO A 96 6.88 12.56 7.56
N TYR A 97 7.20 13.85 7.58
CA TYR A 97 6.22 14.93 7.49
C TYR A 97 6.83 16.15 6.80
N TRP A 98 5.96 17.08 6.43
CA TRP A 98 6.34 18.35 5.83
C TRP A 98 5.77 19.51 6.63
N THR A 99 6.58 20.55 6.82
CA THR A 99 6.15 21.79 7.46
C THR A 99 6.26 22.93 6.45
N PRO A 100 5.23 23.76 6.32
CA PRO A 100 5.33 25.02 5.59
C PRO A 100 6.53 25.86 5.98
N LEU A 101 7.23 26.44 4.99
CA LEU A 101 8.26 27.45 5.23
C LEU A 101 7.60 28.77 5.66
N GLU A 102 8.33 29.62 6.40
CA GLU A 102 7.80 30.91 6.87
C GLU A 102 7.37 31.84 5.72
N ASP A 103 8.05 31.76 4.57
CA ASP A 103 7.74 32.52 3.36
C ASP A 103 6.73 31.82 2.43
N TRP A 104 6.23 30.64 2.83
CA TRP A 104 5.32 29.86 2.00
C TRP A 104 3.95 30.51 1.88
N LYS A 105 3.52 30.73 0.64
CA LYS A 105 2.18 31.20 0.32
C LYS A 105 1.31 30.00 -0.03
N ALA A 106 0.32 29.74 0.82
CA ALA A 106 -0.66 28.70 0.61
C ALA A 106 -1.32 28.84 -0.78
N PRO A 107 -1.20 27.82 -1.67
CA PRO A 107 -1.96 27.80 -2.90
C PRO A 107 -3.46 27.66 -2.61
N VAL A 108 -4.26 28.10 -3.58
CA VAL A 108 -5.71 27.94 -3.55
C VAL A 108 -6.06 26.55 -4.08
N GLU A 109 -6.92 25.83 -3.37
CA GLU A 109 -7.39 24.49 -3.75
C GLU A 109 -8.85 24.55 -4.23
N GLY A 110 -9.07 24.14 -5.48
CA GLY A 110 -10.38 24.08 -6.11
C GLY A 110 -11.03 25.44 -6.44
N ASP A 111 -12.23 25.38 -7.02
CA ASP A 111 -13.07 26.56 -7.33
C ASP A 111 -13.64 27.24 -6.08
N SER A 112 -13.58 26.56 -4.93
CA SER A 112 -14.11 27.02 -3.64
C SER A 112 -13.25 28.09 -2.95
N GLY A 113 -12.06 28.39 -3.47
CA GLY A 113 -11.20 29.46 -2.94
C GLY A 113 -10.56 29.16 -1.58
N SER A 114 -10.67 27.92 -1.08
CA SER A 114 -10.07 27.50 0.19
C SER A 114 -8.55 27.42 0.06
N ARG A 115 -7.82 27.90 1.06
CA ARG A 115 -6.35 27.86 1.07
C ARG A 115 -5.90 26.65 1.85
N ILE A 116 -4.90 25.94 1.32
CA ILE A 116 -4.31 24.82 2.04
C ILE A 116 -3.46 25.34 3.21
N GLY A 117 -3.66 24.79 4.40
CA GLY A 117 -2.88 25.15 5.58
C GLY A 117 -1.67 24.25 5.80
N GLY A 118 -1.67 23.05 5.23
CA GLY A 118 -0.60 22.08 5.33
C GLY A 118 -0.83 20.88 4.41
N LEU A 119 0.00 19.86 4.58
CA LEU A 119 -0.11 18.58 3.87
C LEU A 119 0.00 17.43 4.88
N GLU A 120 -0.76 16.37 4.65
CA GLU A 120 -0.65 15.09 5.37
C GLU A 120 -0.37 13.99 4.34
N PHE A 121 0.58 13.09 4.65
CA PHE A 121 0.86 11.94 3.80
C PHE A 121 1.46 10.78 4.58
N ASN A 122 1.33 9.58 4.01
CA ASN A 122 1.94 8.36 4.52
C ASN A 122 2.50 7.53 3.38
N VAL A 123 3.57 6.78 3.65
CA VAL A 123 4.30 6.00 2.63
C VAL A 123 4.51 4.59 3.16
N SER A 124 4.33 3.59 2.29
CA SER A 124 4.75 2.22 2.53
C SER A 124 5.57 1.68 1.37
N HIS A 125 6.42 0.69 1.67
CA HIS A 125 7.21 -0.01 0.66
C HIS A 125 7.39 -1.49 1.05
N GLN A 126 7.22 -2.40 0.10
CA GLN A 126 7.57 -3.80 0.28
C GLN A 126 7.90 -4.44 -1.07
N ALA A 127 8.93 -5.31 -1.09
CA ALA A 127 9.31 -6.14 -2.23
C ALA A 127 9.40 -5.41 -3.59
N GLY A 128 9.87 -4.16 -3.58
CA GLY A 128 10.06 -3.34 -4.77
C GLY A 128 8.85 -2.50 -5.17
N LEU A 129 7.70 -2.62 -4.50
CA LEU A 129 6.56 -1.71 -4.65
C LEU A 129 6.60 -0.63 -3.56
N ILE A 130 6.37 0.63 -3.95
CA ILE A 130 6.35 1.78 -3.04
C ILE A 130 5.10 2.59 -3.33
N ALA A 131 4.33 2.92 -2.30
CA ALA A 131 3.07 3.64 -2.40
C ALA A 131 3.03 4.83 -1.43
N ILE A 132 2.47 5.96 -1.88
CA ILE A 132 2.18 7.14 -1.07
C ILE A 132 0.70 7.48 -1.17
N VAL A 133 0.09 7.79 -0.02
CA VAL A 133 -1.22 8.43 0.05
C VAL A 133 -1.02 9.80 0.69
N GLY A 134 -1.60 10.84 0.10
CA GLY A 134 -1.46 12.20 0.62
C GLY A 134 -2.62 13.11 0.28
N CYS A 135 -2.81 14.15 1.09
CA CYS A 135 -3.84 15.17 0.88
C CYS A 135 -3.46 16.51 1.49
N SER A 136 -4.24 17.54 1.15
CA SER A 136 -4.15 18.87 1.77
C SER A 136 -4.82 18.87 3.14
N THR A 137 -4.35 19.72 4.05
CA THR A 137 -4.96 19.90 5.38
C THR A 137 -5.35 21.36 5.61
N PRO A 138 -6.38 21.64 6.44
CA PRO A 138 -6.84 22.99 6.70
C PRO A 138 -5.82 23.84 7.47
N THR A 139 -4.95 23.19 8.26
CA THR A 139 -3.85 23.81 9.01
C THR A 139 -2.62 22.92 8.94
N ALA A 140 -1.43 23.48 9.15
CA ALA A 140 -0.22 22.69 9.32
C ALA A 140 -0.37 21.79 10.56
N GLN A 141 -0.21 20.48 10.37
CA GLN A 141 -0.38 19.48 11.42
C GLN A 141 0.95 18.78 11.65
N LEU A 142 1.46 18.88 12.87
CA LEU A 142 2.61 18.07 13.27
C LEU A 142 2.12 16.64 13.57
N PRO A 143 2.77 15.59 13.06
CA PRO A 143 2.52 14.22 13.52
C PRO A 143 3.12 14.06 14.92
N THR A 144 2.42 14.60 15.92
CA THR A 144 2.76 14.35 17.32
C THR A 144 1.96 13.15 17.79
N PRO A 145 2.58 12.16 18.46
CA PRO A 145 1.83 11.18 19.22
C PRO A 145 1.06 11.94 20.31
N HIS A 146 -0.24 11.71 20.39
CA HIS A 146 -1.13 12.47 21.25
C HIS A 146 -0.87 12.18 22.73
N THR A 147 0.10 12.87 23.34
CA THR A 147 0.09 13.16 24.77
C THR A 147 -0.25 14.63 24.94
N HIS A 148 -1.53 15.00 24.87
CA HIS A 148 -1.93 16.35 25.28
C HIS A 148 -3.15 16.33 26.20
N VAL A 149 -2.85 16.67 27.46
CA VAL A 149 -3.71 17.33 28.44
C VAL A 149 -4.45 18.49 27.77
N ALA A 150 -5.75 18.58 28.02
CA ALA A 150 -6.61 19.64 27.48
C ALA A 150 -6.11 21.06 27.85
N PRO A 151 -6.25 22.06 26.96
CA PRO A 151 -5.84 23.42 27.25
C PRO A 151 -6.81 24.05 28.24
N GLY A 152 -6.38 24.16 29.50
CA GLY A 152 -7.17 24.77 30.58
C GLY A 152 -6.51 24.79 31.96
N SER A 153 -5.49 23.96 32.22
CA SER A 153 -4.73 24.02 33.47
C SER A 153 -3.43 24.79 33.26
N SER A 154 -3.36 25.99 33.84
CA SER A 154 -2.12 26.72 34.07
C SER A 154 -1.04 25.79 34.60
N ALA A 155 0.10 25.74 33.91
CA ALA A 155 1.25 24.95 34.31
C ALA A 155 1.78 25.42 35.69
N SER A 156 1.39 24.73 36.75
CA SER A 156 2.11 24.72 38.02
C SER A 156 3.00 23.48 38.05
N SER A 157 4.28 23.69 38.37
CA SER A 157 5.42 22.79 38.21
C SER A 157 5.41 21.45 39.00
N ASP A 158 4.29 21.00 39.58
CA ASP A 158 4.31 19.96 40.63
C ASP A 158 3.48 18.68 40.35
N SER A 159 3.07 18.39 39.11
CA SER A 159 2.17 17.24 38.85
C SER A 159 2.79 16.07 38.06
N TYR A 160 3.96 15.58 38.45
CA TYR A 160 4.50 14.30 37.92
C TYR A 160 3.80 13.05 38.49
N GLU A 161 3.02 13.18 39.57
CA GLU A 161 2.31 12.05 40.20
C GLU A 161 0.91 11.77 39.63
N GLN A 162 0.47 12.50 38.60
CA GLN A 162 -0.85 12.33 37.98
C GLN A 162 -0.76 11.94 36.50
N LEU A 163 0.27 11.17 36.14
CA LEU A 163 0.26 10.36 34.92
C LEU A 163 -0.53 9.10 35.23
N ASP A 164 -1.82 9.10 34.89
CA ASP A 164 -2.63 7.89 34.91
C ASP A 164 -2.12 6.94 33.81
N LEU A 165 -1.15 6.10 34.16
CA LEU A 165 -0.54 5.06 33.31
C LEU A 165 -1.51 3.91 32.98
N THR A 166 -2.80 4.02 33.34
CA THR A 166 -3.80 2.96 33.15
C THR A 166 -4.92 3.33 32.18
N GLY A 167 -4.92 4.56 31.66
CA GLY A 167 -5.96 5.08 30.78
C GLY A 167 -5.52 5.26 29.33
N HIS A 168 -5.40 4.17 28.56
CA HIS A 168 -5.21 4.21 27.10
C HIS A 168 -6.49 4.73 26.44
N ARG A 169 -6.59 6.04 26.26
CA ARG A 169 -7.64 6.64 25.45
C ARG A 169 -7.17 6.62 24.00
N THR A 170 -7.98 6.00 23.13
CA THR A 170 -7.92 6.25 21.68
C THR A 170 -7.69 7.74 21.44
N PRO A 171 -6.62 8.14 20.72
CA PRO A 171 -6.34 9.53 20.49
C PRO A 171 -7.57 10.20 19.90
N THR A 172 -8.14 11.12 20.66
CA THR A 172 -9.29 11.89 20.21
C THR A 172 -8.70 12.98 19.35
N LEU A 173 -8.98 12.94 18.05
CA LEU A 173 -8.46 13.95 17.15
C LEU A 173 -8.92 15.33 17.60
N THR A 174 -8.02 16.30 17.49
CA THR A 174 -8.44 17.69 17.57
C THR A 174 -9.39 17.98 16.40
N PRO A 175 -10.42 18.83 16.57
CA PRO A 175 -11.29 19.20 15.46
C PRO A 175 -10.47 19.69 14.25
N ASN A 176 -10.74 19.15 13.06
CA ASN A 176 -10.05 19.41 11.78
C ASN A 176 -8.67 18.75 11.58
N GLU A 177 -8.28 17.82 12.44
CA GLU A 177 -7.07 17.03 12.25
C GLU A 177 -7.27 15.90 11.22
N VAL A 178 -6.34 15.77 10.27
CA VAL A 178 -6.37 14.75 9.23
C VAL A 178 -5.21 13.79 9.45
N ARG A 179 -5.49 12.49 9.44
CA ARG A 179 -4.46 11.45 9.55
C ARG A 179 -4.63 10.41 8.47
N LEU A 180 -3.52 10.09 7.83
CA LEU A 180 -3.45 9.08 6.77
C LEU A 180 -2.48 7.97 7.15
N GLY A 181 -2.81 6.74 6.78
CA GLY A 181 -1.96 5.57 6.88
C GLY A 181 -2.11 4.70 5.63
N VAL A 182 -0.99 4.17 5.14
CA VAL A 182 -0.98 3.18 4.05
C VAL A 182 -0.03 2.05 4.42
N ASP A 183 -0.43 0.84 4.10
CA ASP A 183 0.46 -0.30 4.17
C ASP A 183 0.37 -1.18 2.92
N ILE A 184 1.48 -1.82 2.58
CA ILE A 184 1.60 -2.78 1.49
C ILE A 184 2.01 -4.09 2.14
N ALA A 185 1.31 -5.17 1.84
CA ALA A 185 1.68 -6.52 2.22
C ALA A 185 1.91 -7.37 0.96
N CYS A 186 3.08 -8.02 0.87
CA CYS A 186 3.38 -9.03 -0.15
C CYS A 186 3.13 -10.44 0.40
N THR A 187 2.32 -11.24 -0.30
CA THR A 187 1.96 -12.60 0.11
C THR A 187 3.08 -13.62 -0.13
N ASN A 188 3.93 -13.36 -1.13
CA ASN A 188 4.97 -14.28 -1.59
C ASN A 188 6.37 -13.69 -1.39
N GLU A 189 6.73 -13.37 -0.14
CA GLU A 189 8.06 -12.88 0.16
C GLU A 189 9.04 -14.03 0.37
N ASP A 190 9.91 -14.27 -0.62
CA ASP A 190 10.98 -15.30 -0.71
C ASP A 190 11.86 -15.48 0.55
N LYS A 191 11.79 -14.58 1.52
CA LYS A 191 12.66 -14.56 2.72
C LYS A 191 11.91 -14.51 4.04
N ARG A 192 10.60 -14.25 4.05
CA ARG A 192 9.81 -14.12 5.30
C ARG A 192 8.77 -15.22 5.42
N THR A 193 8.10 -15.54 4.32
CA THR A 193 7.15 -16.64 4.29
C THR A 193 7.92 -17.95 4.07
N PRO A 194 7.75 -18.97 4.93
CA PRO A 194 8.32 -20.28 4.66
C PRO A 194 7.83 -20.82 3.32
N GLN A 195 8.74 -21.16 2.40
CA GLN A 195 8.41 -21.70 1.07
C GLN A 195 7.62 -23.03 1.17
N ASP A 196 7.70 -23.71 2.31
CA ASP A 196 7.04 -24.99 2.57
C ASP A 196 5.70 -24.84 3.32
N MET A 197 5.03 -23.70 3.24
CA MET A 197 3.73 -23.47 3.90
C MET A 197 2.58 -24.09 3.11
N THR A 198 2.60 -25.42 3.03
CA THR A 198 1.63 -26.22 2.27
C THR A 198 0.66 -26.99 3.15
N THR A 199 0.89 -27.03 4.47
CA THR A 199 0.05 -27.77 5.42
C THR A 199 -0.66 -26.84 6.41
N GLN A 200 -1.83 -27.28 6.89
CA GLN A 200 -2.62 -26.55 7.87
C GLN A 200 -1.88 -26.32 9.19
N GLU A 201 -1.14 -27.32 9.68
CA GLU A 201 -0.38 -27.27 10.93
C GLU A 201 0.71 -26.19 10.90
N LYS A 202 1.44 -26.08 9.79
CA LYS A 202 2.46 -25.04 9.61
C LYS A 202 1.86 -23.64 9.53
N PHE A 203 0.72 -23.50 8.85
CA PHE A 203 -0.02 -22.24 8.83
C PHE A 203 -0.52 -21.88 10.24
N ASP A 204 -0.92 -22.88 11.00
CA ASP A 204 -1.36 -22.69 12.37
C ASP A 204 -0.23 -22.20 13.29
N GLU A 205 0.94 -22.82 13.21
CA GLU A 205 2.15 -22.35 13.90
C GLU A 205 2.53 -20.93 13.46
N TRP A 206 2.44 -20.63 12.16
CA TRP A 206 2.71 -19.31 11.60
C TRP A 206 1.82 -18.23 12.23
N VAL A 207 0.52 -18.46 12.32
CA VAL A 207 -0.42 -17.51 12.93
C VAL A 207 -0.16 -17.33 14.43
N ASP A 208 0.38 -18.35 15.13
CA ASP A 208 0.70 -18.26 16.55
C ASP A 208 1.97 -17.43 16.83
N ILE A 209 2.91 -17.35 15.89
CA ILE A 209 4.08 -16.45 16.00
C ILE A 209 3.63 -15.00 16.21
N PHE A 210 2.47 -14.62 15.65
CA PHE A 210 1.95 -13.25 15.69
C PHE A 210 0.81 -13.06 16.72
N ALA A 211 0.76 -13.90 17.76
CA ALA A 211 -0.25 -13.81 18.82
C ALA A 211 -0.22 -12.50 19.63
N GLU A 212 0.90 -11.77 19.63
CA GLU A 212 1.00 -10.43 20.24
C GLU A 212 0.37 -9.34 19.36
N MET A 213 0.27 -9.56 18.05
CA MET A 213 -0.27 -8.58 17.11
C MET A 213 -1.77 -8.77 16.87
N PHE A 214 -2.25 -10.02 16.85
CA PHE A 214 -3.63 -10.34 16.50
C PHE A 214 -4.44 -10.83 17.70
N SER A 215 -5.72 -10.44 17.75
CA SER A 215 -6.64 -10.95 18.76
C SER A 215 -6.93 -12.44 18.55
N ASP A 216 -7.40 -13.13 19.59
CA ASP A 216 -7.74 -14.55 19.50
C ASP A 216 -8.87 -14.78 18.48
N ARG A 217 -9.78 -13.81 18.34
CA ARG A 217 -10.86 -13.82 17.36
C ARG A 217 -10.34 -13.69 15.94
N GLU A 218 -9.39 -12.79 15.69
CA GLU A 218 -8.77 -12.62 14.37
C GLU A 218 -7.98 -13.87 13.97
N ARG A 219 -7.16 -14.40 14.88
CA ARG A 219 -6.41 -15.65 14.64
C ARG A 219 -7.34 -16.81 14.35
N TRP A 220 -8.45 -16.94 15.08
CA TRP A 220 -9.46 -17.96 14.80
C TRP A 220 -10.07 -17.78 13.40
N ASN A 221 -10.38 -16.55 13.01
CA ASN A 221 -10.93 -16.24 11.68
C ASN A 221 -9.93 -16.58 10.55
N MET A 222 -8.65 -16.25 10.71
CA MET A 222 -7.59 -16.59 9.76
C MET A 222 -7.52 -18.10 9.50
N ARG A 223 -7.71 -18.91 10.55
CA ARG A 223 -7.60 -20.38 10.49
C ARG A 223 -8.85 -21.06 9.95
N HIS A 224 -10.03 -20.61 10.38
CA HIS A 224 -11.26 -21.39 10.25
C HIS A 224 -12.37 -20.72 9.44
N ALA A 225 -12.33 -19.41 9.22
CA ALA A 225 -13.43 -18.76 8.52
C ALA A 225 -13.50 -19.23 7.05
N PRO A 226 -14.71 -19.40 6.48
CA PRO A 226 -14.86 -19.81 5.08
C PRO A 226 -14.13 -18.85 4.16
N ILE A 227 -13.40 -19.39 3.17
CA ILE A 227 -12.75 -18.57 2.14
C ILE A 227 -13.73 -18.44 0.98
N PRO A 228 -14.11 -17.21 0.56
CA PRO A 228 -14.83 -17.02 -0.68
C PRO A 228 -13.94 -17.47 -1.84
N VAL A 229 -14.22 -18.64 -2.39
CA VAL A 229 -13.57 -19.09 -3.63
C VAL A 229 -14.38 -18.45 -4.76
N PRO A 230 -13.75 -17.67 -5.67
CA PRO A 230 -14.44 -17.18 -6.84
C PRO A 230 -14.96 -18.39 -7.62
N VAL A 231 -16.28 -18.53 -7.68
CA VAL A 231 -16.90 -19.46 -8.63
C VAL A 231 -16.63 -18.84 -9.98
N VAL A 232 -15.72 -19.44 -10.76
CA VAL A 232 -15.60 -19.10 -12.18
C VAL A 232 -17.01 -19.31 -12.75
N GLU A 233 -17.63 -18.24 -13.25
CA GLU A 233 -18.85 -18.36 -14.05
C GLU A 233 -18.50 -19.30 -15.20
N ARG A 234 -19.02 -20.53 -15.12
CA ARG A 234 -18.91 -21.54 -16.17
C ARG A 234 -19.45 -20.89 -17.44
N GLU A 235 -18.57 -20.64 -18.41
CA GLU A 235 -19.00 -20.69 -19.80
C GLU A 235 -19.64 -22.07 -20.01
N GLU A 236 -20.90 -22.07 -20.41
CA GLU A 236 -21.71 -23.26 -20.61
C GLU A 236 -21.02 -24.21 -21.58
N GLY A 237 -20.74 -25.44 -21.12
CA GLY A 237 -20.57 -26.56 -22.04
C GLY A 237 -19.37 -27.48 -21.85
N GLU A 238 -19.05 -27.93 -20.63
CA GLU A 238 -18.30 -29.19 -20.47
C GLU A 238 -18.92 -30.07 -19.38
N CYS A 239 -19.50 -31.18 -19.83
CA CYS A 239 -20.12 -32.24 -19.04
C CYS A 239 -19.07 -32.88 -18.14
N TRP A 240 -19.36 -32.97 -16.84
CA TRP A 240 -18.54 -33.76 -15.91
C TRP A 240 -18.94 -35.21 -16.05
N ASP A 241 -18.39 -35.89 -17.06
CA ASP A 241 -18.41 -37.34 -17.10
C ASP A 241 -17.19 -37.89 -16.35
N SER A 242 -17.53 -38.73 -15.37
CA SER A 242 -16.62 -39.61 -14.66
C SER A 242 -15.75 -40.42 -15.62
N GLU A 243 -14.54 -40.75 -15.16
CA GLU A 243 -13.57 -41.69 -15.76
C GLU A 243 -12.82 -41.18 -17.00
N GLY A 244 -11.55 -40.81 -16.79
CA GLY A 244 -10.63 -40.49 -17.88
C GLY A 244 -9.25 -40.08 -17.40
N SER A 245 -8.45 -41.06 -17.00
CA SER A 245 -7.02 -40.89 -16.70
C SER A 245 -6.24 -40.48 -17.96
N SER A 246 -5.49 -39.38 -17.89
CA SER A 246 -4.17 -39.28 -18.54
C SER A 246 -3.28 -38.24 -17.85
N VAL A 247 -2.45 -38.80 -16.98
CA VAL A 247 -1.15 -38.34 -16.46
C VAL A 247 -0.41 -37.34 -17.37
N ASP A 248 -0.10 -36.17 -16.80
CA ASP A 248 1.22 -35.57 -16.91
C ASP A 248 1.71 -35.19 -15.51
N THR A 249 2.71 -35.94 -15.05
CA THR A 249 3.19 -35.91 -13.66
C THR A 249 4.09 -34.71 -13.43
N ALA A 250 3.64 -33.78 -12.60
CA ALA A 250 4.50 -32.88 -11.84
C ALA A 250 4.14 -32.95 -10.34
N ASN A 251 4.58 -34.03 -9.68
CA ASN A 251 4.92 -34.13 -8.25
C ASN A 251 3.92 -33.70 -7.14
N GLY A 252 2.60 -33.72 -7.37
CA GLY A 252 1.61 -33.57 -6.29
C GLY A 252 0.41 -34.51 -6.48
N THR A 253 -0.14 -35.05 -5.39
CA THR A 253 -1.47 -35.68 -5.47
C THR A 253 -2.53 -34.57 -5.68
N PRO A 254 -3.62 -34.80 -6.42
CA PRO A 254 -4.64 -33.76 -6.68
C PRO A 254 -5.26 -33.16 -5.40
N LEU A 255 -5.27 -33.90 -4.29
CA LEU A 255 -5.68 -33.39 -2.98
C LEU A 255 -4.66 -32.40 -2.39
N GLN A 256 -3.37 -32.71 -2.50
CA GLN A 256 -2.31 -31.87 -1.94
C GLN A 256 -2.20 -30.52 -2.66
N ASP A 257 -2.51 -30.48 -3.95
CA ASP A 257 -2.59 -29.23 -4.73
C ASP A 257 -3.78 -28.35 -4.29
N ARG A 258 -4.94 -28.98 -4.01
CA ARG A 258 -6.11 -28.28 -3.47
C ARG A 258 -5.85 -27.73 -2.07
N ASP A 259 -5.20 -28.52 -1.21
CA ASP A 259 -4.85 -28.10 0.14
C ASP A 259 -3.84 -26.94 0.10
N ALA A 260 -2.80 -27.03 -0.73
CA ALA A 260 -1.83 -25.94 -0.90
C ALA A 260 -2.51 -24.64 -1.39
N ARG A 261 -3.43 -24.74 -2.35
CA ARG A 261 -4.22 -23.57 -2.81
C ARG A 261 -5.07 -22.98 -1.69
N LEU A 262 -5.70 -23.81 -0.86
CA LEU A 262 -6.48 -23.34 0.28
C LEU A 262 -5.60 -22.62 1.30
N ILE A 263 -4.41 -23.16 1.61
CA ILE A 263 -3.45 -22.52 2.50
C ILE A 263 -2.96 -21.17 1.95
N ASN A 264 -2.71 -21.07 0.65
CA ASN A 264 -2.36 -19.78 0.02
C ASN A 264 -3.47 -18.73 0.17
N LEU A 265 -4.73 -19.12 0.05
CA LEU A 265 -5.85 -18.20 0.28
C LEU A 265 -5.97 -17.79 1.77
N LYS A 266 -5.69 -18.71 2.71
CA LYS A 266 -5.61 -18.37 4.15
C LYS A 266 -4.46 -17.42 4.44
N LEU A 267 -3.31 -17.62 3.78
CA LEU A 267 -2.17 -16.72 3.86
C LEU A 267 -2.50 -15.33 3.32
N ARG A 268 -3.20 -15.26 2.17
CA ARG A 268 -3.69 -14.00 1.62
C ARG A 268 -4.59 -13.27 2.62
N ARG A 269 -5.48 -13.98 3.30
CA ARG A 269 -6.26 -13.40 4.42
C ARG A 269 -5.37 -12.92 5.57
N PHE A 270 -4.37 -13.70 5.99
CA PHE A 270 -3.44 -13.29 7.03
C PHE A 270 -2.77 -11.95 6.68
N TYR A 271 -2.27 -11.80 5.46
CA TYR A 271 -1.63 -10.55 5.02
C TYR A 271 -2.63 -9.41 4.80
N ALA A 272 -3.90 -9.69 4.48
CA ALA A 272 -4.95 -8.68 4.52
C ALA A 272 -5.09 -8.08 5.93
N TYR A 273 -5.23 -8.92 6.95
CA TYR A 273 -5.25 -8.50 8.36
C TYR A 273 -4.00 -7.73 8.77
N TRP A 274 -2.82 -8.22 8.37
CA TRP A 274 -1.54 -7.54 8.62
C TRP A 274 -1.55 -6.12 8.07
N SER A 275 -1.86 -5.96 6.78
CA SER A 275 -1.84 -4.66 6.13
C SER A 275 -2.87 -3.69 6.71
N LEU A 276 -4.05 -4.18 7.10
CA LEU A 276 -5.09 -3.37 7.74
C LEU A 276 -4.62 -2.81 9.09
N LYS A 277 -4.00 -3.65 9.93
CA LYS A 277 -3.44 -3.22 11.20
C LYS A 277 -2.31 -2.22 11.01
N GLU A 278 -1.34 -2.52 10.16
CA GLU A 278 -0.22 -1.62 9.87
C GLU A 278 -0.69 -0.27 9.32
N ALA A 279 -1.66 -0.25 8.41
CA ALA A 279 -2.23 1.00 7.90
C ALA A 279 -2.84 1.84 9.02
N TYR A 280 -3.62 1.22 9.92
CA TYR A 280 -4.21 1.90 11.08
C TYR A 280 -3.14 2.42 12.06
N ILE A 281 -2.14 1.60 12.37
CA ILE A 281 -1.03 1.96 13.27
C ILE A 281 -0.22 3.12 12.69
N LYS A 282 0.07 3.08 11.39
CA LYS A 282 0.78 4.16 10.67
C LYS A 282 -0.03 5.45 10.62
N MET A 283 -1.35 5.34 10.51
CA MET A 283 -2.26 6.49 10.58
C MET A 283 -2.16 7.18 11.94
N VAL A 284 -2.28 6.41 13.03
CA VAL A 284 -2.19 6.94 14.41
C VAL A 284 -0.77 7.44 14.73
N GLY A 285 0.26 6.75 14.24
CA GLY A 285 1.65 7.12 14.46
C GLY A 285 2.26 6.57 15.76
N GLU A 286 1.66 5.55 16.38
CA GLU A 286 2.16 4.90 17.61
C GLU A 286 3.04 3.66 17.37
N GLY A 287 3.25 3.26 16.11
CA GLY A 287 4.15 2.15 15.74
C GLY A 287 3.78 0.80 16.37
N LEU A 288 4.67 -0.19 16.23
CA LEU A 288 4.44 -1.58 16.69
C LEU A 288 4.62 -1.79 18.20
N LEU A 289 4.92 -0.73 18.96
CA LEU A 289 5.08 -0.82 20.42
C LEU A 289 3.80 -0.48 21.17
N ALA A 290 2.70 -0.25 20.44
CA ALA A 290 1.38 -0.09 21.03
C ALA A 290 0.99 -1.35 21.80
N ASP A 291 0.62 -1.20 23.06
CA ASP A 291 0.10 -2.27 23.91
C ASP A 291 -1.32 -2.69 23.54
N TRP A 292 -2.05 -1.81 22.84
CA TRP A 292 -3.42 -2.03 22.38
C TRP A 292 -3.54 -2.76 21.03
N LEU A 293 -2.43 -3.26 20.44
CA LEU A 293 -2.46 -3.93 19.13
C LEU A 293 -3.47 -5.09 19.05
N ARG A 294 -3.59 -5.86 20.13
CA ARG A 294 -4.56 -6.97 20.23
C ARG A 294 -6.00 -6.49 20.38
N GLU A 295 -6.19 -5.27 20.87
CA GLU A 295 -7.51 -4.67 21.13
C GLU A 295 -8.06 -3.96 19.90
N LEU A 296 -7.20 -3.63 18.92
CA LEU A 296 -7.61 -3.29 17.56
C LEU A 296 -7.99 -4.57 16.82
N GLU A 297 -9.27 -4.79 16.56
CA GLU A 297 -9.78 -5.95 15.84
C GLU A 297 -10.42 -5.56 14.51
N PHE A 298 -10.16 -6.33 13.46
CA PHE A 298 -10.88 -6.23 12.20
C PHE A 298 -11.86 -7.39 12.02
N LEU A 299 -13.13 -7.06 11.84
CA LEU A 299 -14.19 -8.03 11.58
C LEU A 299 -14.57 -8.04 10.10
N ASN A 300 -15.06 -9.19 9.64
CA ASN A 300 -15.54 -9.40 8.27
C ASN A 300 -14.48 -9.08 7.20
N VAL A 301 -13.22 -9.36 7.48
CA VAL A 301 -12.13 -9.15 6.52
C VAL A 301 -12.24 -10.18 5.41
N VAL A 302 -12.42 -9.68 4.19
CA VAL A 302 -12.33 -10.44 2.95
C VAL A 302 -11.08 -9.98 2.23
N ALA A 303 -10.20 -10.92 1.90
CA ALA A 303 -9.03 -10.60 1.10
C ALA A 303 -9.48 -10.37 -0.35
N PRO A 304 -9.08 -9.25 -0.99
CA PRO A 304 -9.47 -8.97 -2.37
C PRO A 304 -8.92 -10.07 -3.28
N PRO A 305 -9.70 -10.51 -4.28
CA PRO A 305 -9.23 -11.49 -5.25
C PRO A 305 -8.04 -10.95 -6.05
N GLU A 306 -7.26 -11.85 -6.61
CA GLU A 306 -6.21 -11.49 -7.57
C GLU A 306 -6.85 -10.80 -8.79
N PRO A 307 -6.37 -9.61 -9.21
CA PRO A 307 -6.85 -8.96 -10.41
C PRO A 307 -6.64 -9.84 -11.64
N ALA A 308 -7.60 -9.84 -12.58
CA ALA A 308 -7.55 -10.72 -13.73
C ALA A 308 -6.39 -10.37 -14.68
N HIS A 309 -5.41 -11.27 -14.80
CA HIS A 309 -4.40 -11.21 -15.84
C HIS A 309 -4.86 -12.06 -17.04
N HIS A 310 -5.03 -11.43 -18.21
CA HIS A 310 -4.99 -12.20 -19.45
C HIS A 310 -3.55 -12.69 -19.62
N HIS A 311 -3.31 -13.98 -19.39
CA HIS A 311 -2.23 -14.65 -20.12
C HIS A 311 -2.47 -14.36 -21.60
N PRO A 312 -1.48 -13.86 -22.36
CA PRO A 312 -1.63 -13.80 -23.81
C PRO A 312 -1.91 -15.23 -24.25
N SER A 313 -3.13 -15.46 -24.73
CA SER A 313 -3.55 -16.71 -25.33
C SER A 313 -2.45 -17.11 -26.31
N ARG A 314 -1.93 -18.33 -26.17
CA ARG A 314 -1.18 -18.96 -27.24
C ARG A 314 -2.12 -19.06 -28.43
N ASP A 315 -2.14 -18.04 -29.28
CA ASP A 315 -2.75 -18.11 -30.59
C ASP A 315 -2.00 -19.21 -31.35
N HIS A 316 -2.61 -20.39 -31.36
CA HIS A 316 -2.21 -21.50 -32.19
C HIS A 316 -2.44 -21.12 -33.66
N THR A 317 -1.45 -20.49 -34.28
CA THR A 317 -1.33 -20.51 -35.73
C THR A 317 -0.84 -21.90 -36.14
N PRO A 318 -1.53 -22.62 -37.05
CA PRO A 318 -1.11 -23.94 -37.48
C PRO A 318 -0.02 -23.79 -38.54
N THR A 319 1.24 -23.85 -38.14
CA THR A 319 2.35 -23.99 -39.09
C THR A 319 3.03 -25.33 -38.91
N HIS A 320 2.80 -26.22 -39.89
CA HIS A 320 3.63 -27.39 -40.18
C HIS A 320 5.10 -27.00 -40.31
N SER A 321 5.99 -27.59 -39.51
CA SER A 321 7.23 -28.24 -40.00
C SER A 321 8.14 -28.70 -38.84
N SER A 322 8.82 -29.79 -39.13
CA SER A 322 9.70 -30.61 -38.28
C SER A 322 10.93 -29.87 -37.73
N ALA A 323 11.24 -30.07 -36.44
CA ALA A 323 12.55 -30.57 -36.00
C ALA A 323 12.58 -30.80 -34.47
N ARG A 324 12.99 -32.00 -34.07
CA ARG A 324 13.32 -32.38 -32.69
C ARG A 324 14.63 -31.69 -32.25
N THR A 325 14.58 -30.94 -31.16
CA THR A 325 15.73 -30.75 -30.26
C THR A 325 15.23 -30.68 -28.82
N SER A 326 15.73 -31.60 -28.00
CA SER A 326 15.46 -31.71 -26.57
C SER A 326 16.28 -30.67 -25.80
N SER A 327 15.62 -29.72 -25.14
CA SER A 327 16.22 -28.94 -24.05
C SER A 327 15.29 -28.93 -22.85
N VAL A 328 15.85 -29.30 -21.70
CA VAL A 328 15.19 -29.35 -20.39
C VAL A 328 14.84 -27.93 -19.95
N ALA A 329 13.56 -27.66 -19.71
CA ALA A 329 13.08 -26.38 -19.18
C ALA A 329 13.31 -26.30 -17.66
N PRO A 330 13.81 -25.17 -17.12
CA PRO A 330 13.82 -24.95 -15.68
C PRO A 330 12.42 -24.55 -15.18
N LYS A 331 12.08 -25.07 -13.99
CA LYS A 331 10.84 -24.80 -13.24
C LYS A 331 10.79 -23.34 -12.79
N HIS A 332 9.58 -22.75 -12.88
CA HIS A 332 9.12 -21.51 -12.26
C HIS A 332 10.20 -20.42 -12.03
N LEU A 333 10.39 -19.57 -13.03
CA LEU A 333 10.89 -18.22 -12.83
C LEU A 333 9.68 -17.29 -12.72
N PRO A 334 9.65 -16.33 -11.78
CA PRO A 334 8.67 -15.24 -11.84
C PRO A 334 8.81 -14.56 -13.20
N ASN A 335 7.70 -14.16 -13.81
CA ASN A 335 7.64 -13.64 -15.17
C ASN A 335 8.25 -12.23 -15.27
N VAL A 336 9.57 -12.12 -15.05
CA VAL A 336 10.35 -10.87 -15.12
C VAL A 336 10.45 -10.36 -16.57
N GLN A 337 10.16 -11.19 -17.57
CA GLN A 337 10.33 -10.84 -18.99
C GLN A 337 9.14 -10.07 -19.59
N ALA A 338 7.95 -10.09 -18.99
CA ALA A 338 6.80 -9.36 -19.52
C ALA A 338 6.94 -7.82 -19.38
N ASN A 339 7.73 -7.34 -18.41
CA ASN A 339 7.89 -5.90 -18.14
C ASN A 339 8.94 -5.20 -19.03
N ASN A 340 9.80 -5.93 -19.74
CA ASN A 340 10.86 -5.31 -20.55
C ASN A 340 10.34 -4.61 -21.82
N ASN A 341 9.09 -4.87 -22.21
CA ASN A 341 8.47 -4.31 -23.42
C ASN A 341 7.37 -3.28 -23.12
N ALA A 342 7.14 -2.89 -21.87
CA ALA A 342 6.11 -1.91 -21.51
C ALA A 342 6.32 -0.57 -22.25
N HIS A 343 7.59 -0.20 -22.51
CA HIS A 343 7.92 1.01 -23.27
C HIS A 343 7.56 0.95 -24.78
N LEU A 344 7.23 -0.22 -25.33
CA LEU A 344 6.89 -0.37 -26.75
C LEU A 344 5.41 -0.09 -27.05
N TYR A 345 4.56 0.04 -26.03
CA TYR A 345 3.14 0.33 -26.20
C TYR A 345 2.85 1.84 -26.15
N PRO A 346 1.85 2.32 -26.92
CA PRO A 346 1.32 3.68 -26.79
C PRO A 346 0.91 4.01 -25.34
N PRO A 347 1.04 5.27 -24.88
CA PRO A 347 0.79 5.67 -23.49
C PRO A 347 -0.58 5.23 -22.95
N GLU A 348 -1.64 5.36 -23.77
CA GLU A 348 -3.00 4.98 -23.41
C GLU A 348 -3.14 3.48 -23.07
N LEU A 349 -2.49 2.62 -23.87
CA LEU A 349 -2.47 1.17 -23.64
C LEU A 349 -1.63 0.80 -22.42
N ARG A 350 -0.56 1.56 -22.11
CA ARG A 350 0.22 1.37 -20.87
C ARG A 350 -0.66 1.66 -19.65
N HIS A 351 -1.37 2.79 -19.64
CA HIS A 351 -2.26 3.14 -18.53
C HIS A 351 -3.39 2.13 -18.35
N GLN A 352 -3.95 1.58 -19.42
CA GLN A 352 -4.98 0.54 -19.33
C GLN A 352 -4.42 -0.78 -18.80
N ASN A 353 -3.26 -1.22 -19.26
CA ASN A 353 -2.62 -2.44 -18.78
C ASN A 353 -2.20 -2.33 -17.30
N GLU A 354 -1.71 -1.16 -16.88
CA GLU A 354 -1.41 -0.91 -15.46
C GLU A 354 -2.68 -0.81 -14.61
N ALA A 355 -3.79 -0.29 -15.15
CA ALA A 355 -5.09 -0.27 -14.44
C ALA A 355 -5.54 -1.68 -14.03
N ARG A 356 -5.38 -2.63 -14.96
CA ARG A 356 -5.83 -4.03 -14.79
C ARG A 356 -5.07 -4.77 -13.71
N LYS A 357 -3.88 -4.29 -13.33
CA LYS A 357 -3.11 -4.85 -12.21
C LYS A 357 -3.73 -4.50 -10.86
N TRP A 358 -4.65 -3.55 -10.77
CA TRP A 358 -5.30 -3.17 -9.52
C TRP A 358 -6.70 -3.74 -9.42
N THR A 359 -7.15 -4.00 -8.19
CA THR A 359 -8.58 -4.11 -7.92
C THR A 359 -9.28 -2.81 -8.34
N PRO A 360 -10.31 -2.87 -9.19
CA PRO A 360 -11.10 -1.70 -9.54
C PRO A 360 -11.70 -1.00 -8.29
N PRO A 361 -11.80 0.34 -8.26
CA PRO A 361 -12.31 1.06 -7.09
C PRO A 361 -13.71 0.65 -6.62
N ASP A 362 -14.57 0.21 -7.53
CA ASP A 362 -15.93 -0.31 -7.25
C ASP A 362 -15.91 -1.67 -6.54
N LYS A 363 -14.81 -2.42 -6.67
CA LYS A 363 -14.58 -3.72 -6.03
C LYS A 363 -13.63 -3.64 -4.85
N ALA A 364 -13.23 -2.44 -4.45
CA ALA A 364 -12.37 -2.26 -3.29
C ALA A 364 -13.09 -2.72 -2.01
N GLU A 365 -12.39 -3.48 -1.16
CA GLU A 365 -12.97 -4.02 0.05
C GLU A 365 -13.09 -2.91 1.09
N ARG A 366 -14.34 -2.57 1.44
CA ARG A 366 -14.71 -1.52 2.41
C ARG A 366 -15.72 -1.99 3.45
N GLY A 367 -16.19 -3.24 3.35
CA GLY A 367 -17.23 -3.83 4.21
C GLY A 367 -16.74 -4.30 5.59
N MET A 368 -15.45 -4.17 5.88
CA MET A 368 -14.86 -4.57 7.16
C MET A 368 -15.24 -3.60 8.29
N THR A 369 -15.24 -4.10 9.52
CA THR A 369 -15.51 -3.29 10.72
C THR A 369 -14.29 -3.29 11.62
N ALA A 370 -13.75 -2.11 11.90
CA ALA A 370 -12.70 -1.92 12.90
C ALA A 370 -13.33 -1.73 14.29
N LEU A 371 -12.84 -2.50 15.26
CA LEU A 371 -13.13 -2.33 16.68
C LEU A 371 -11.83 -1.96 17.40
N LEU A 372 -11.91 -1.06 18.38
CA LEU A 372 -10.81 -0.73 19.27
C LEU A 372 -11.32 -0.77 20.70
N HIS A 373 -10.72 -1.62 21.54
CA HIS A 373 -11.23 -1.99 22.88
C HIS A 373 -12.69 -2.42 22.84
N GLY A 374 -13.07 -3.20 21.82
CA GLY A 374 -14.43 -3.69 21.59
C GLY A 374 -15.45 -2.62 21.15
N LYS A 375 -15.05 -1.36 20.96
CA LYS A 375 -15.91 -0.29 20.44
C LYS A 375 -15.68 -0.09 18.96
N LYS A 376 -16.77 0.09 18.20
CA LYS A 376 -16.67 0.37 16.76
C LYS A 376 -15.96 1.70 16.52
N VAL A 377 -14.99 1.68 15.61
CA VAL A 377 -14.32 2.87 15.11
C VAL A 377 -15.12 3.37 13.91
N GLU A 378 -15.78 4.51 14.05
CA GLU A 378 -16.70 5.08 13.03
C GLU A 378 -16.10 6.30 12.32
N ASP A 379 -15.00 6.83 12.83
CA ASP A 379 -14.35 8.04 12.34
C ASP A 379 -13.14 7.76 11.44
N VAL A 380 -12.89 6.48 11.13
CA VAL A 380 -11.81 6.04 10.25
C VAL A 380 -12.39 5.32 9.04
N ASP A 381 -12.07 5.83 7.86
CA ASP A 381 -12.39 5.18 6.59
C ASP A 381 -11.24 4.24 6.23
N ILE A 382 -11.57 2.97 5.99
CA ILE A 382 -10.60 1.90 5.70
C ILE A 382 -10.93 1.26 4.35
N GLU A 383 -9.90 1.02 3.56
CA GLU A 383 -10.00 0.38 2.24
C GLU A 383 -8.86 -0.61 2.05
N LEU A 384 -9.17 -1.75 1.43
CA LEU A 384 -8.21 -2.77 1.03
C LEU A 384 -8.37 -3.11 -0.46
N VAL A 385 -7.27 -3.07 -1.20
CA VAL A 385 -7.20 -3.42 -2.63
C VAL A 385 -6.04 -4.38 -2.91
N ALA A 386 -6.14 -5.16 -3.98
CA ALA A 386 -5.03 -5.95 -4.48
C ALA A 386 -4.28 -5.21 -5.58
N TYR A 387 -2.98 -5.47 -5.68
CA TYR A 387 -2.14 -5.12 -6.82
C TYR A 387 -1.36 -6.36 -7.28
N ASP A 388 -1.44 -6.67 -8.56
CA ASP A 388 -0.83 -7.87 -9.14
C ASP A 388 -1.34 -9.13 -8.41
N GLU A 389 -0.65 -10.25 -8.58
CA GLU A 389 -0.96 -11.50 -7.87
C GLU A 389 -0.57 -11.41 -6.38
N ASP A 390 0.54 -10.75 -6.06
CA ASP A 390 1.22 -10.90 -4.76
C ASP A 390 0.96 -9.79 -3.75
N PHE A 391 0.43 -8.62 -4.14
CA PHE A 391 0.35 -7.46 -3.24
C PHE A 391 -1.07 -7.13 -2.81
N MET A 392 -1.18 -6.68 -1.57
CA MET A 392 -2.36 -6.01 -1.03
C MET A 392 -1.94 -4.66 -0.48
N VAL A 393 -2.81 -3.66 -0.67
CA VAL A 393 -2.60 -2.30 -0.19
C VAL A 393 -3.80 -1.90 0.65
N SER A 394 -3.52 -1.56 1.90
CA SER A 394 -4.52 -1.05 2.86
C SER A 394 -4.33 0.44 3.05
N THR A 395 -5.43 1.18 3.12
CA THR A 395 -5.43 2.60 3.49
C THR A 395 -6.35 2.84 4.68
N ALA A 396 -5.92 3.70 5.59
CA ALA A 396 -6.68 4.14 6.76
C ALA A 396 -6.65 5.67 6.81
N MET A 397 -7.83 6.30 6.86
CA MET A 397 -7.98 7.75 6.75
C MET A 397 -8.93 8.25 7.83
N ARG A 398 -8.54 9.30 8.56
CA ARG A 398 -9.29 9.88 9.67
C ARG A 398 -9.41 11.38 9.51
N GLY A 399 -10.60 11.92 9.80
CA GLY A 399 -10.86 13.37 9.75
C GLY A 399 -10.93 13.99 8.35
N VAL A 400 -10.94 13.15 7.31
CA VAL A 400 -10.95 13.57 5.90
C VAL A 400 -12.14 12.94 5.17
N GLU A 401 -12.69 13.68 4.22
CA GLU A 401 -13.69 13.20 3.27
C GLU A 401 -13.11 13.34 1.87
N GLU A 402 -12.99 12.23 1.15
CA GLU A 402 -12.45 12.23 -0.20
C GLU A 402 -13.44 12.89 -1.16
N GLN A 403 -13.04 14.01 -1.74
CA GLN A 403 -13.87 14.75 -2.69
C GLN A 403 -14.04 13.94 -3.99
N GLU A 404 -15.30 13.75 -4.41
CA GLU A 404 -15.62 13.18 -5.72
C GLU A 404 -15.21 14.17 -6.83
N PRO A 405 -14.59 13.69 -7.92
CA PRO A 405 -14.34 14.53 -9.07
C PRO A 405 -15.68 15.05 -9.62
N GLY A 406 -15.68 16.32 -10.08
CA GLY A 406 -16.87 16.95 -10.64
C GLY A 406 -17.43 16.17 -11.83
N SER A 407 -18.67 16.47 -12.23
CA SER A 407 -19.51 15.74 -13.20
C SER A 407 -19.01 15.67 -14.66
N ILE A 408 -17.70 15.75 -14.91
CA ILE A 408 -17.07 15.43 -16.19
C ILE A 408 -16.83 13.91 -16.20
N ALA A 409 -17.61 13.20 -17.02
CA ALA A 409 -17.70 11.73 -17.02
C ALA A 409 -16.37 10.94 -17.15
N ASP A 410 -15.30 11.59 -17.62
CA ASP A 410 -13.97 10.97 -17.74
C ASP A 410 -13.24 10.84 -16.39
N ASP A 411 -13.51 11.76 -15.46
CA ASP A 411 -12.80 11.88 -14.17
C ASP A 411 -13.38 10.90 -13.11
N THR A 412 -14.67 10.58 -13.20
CA THR A 412 -15.30 9.53 -12.37
C THR A 412 -14.69 8.15 -12.58
N SER A 413 -14.12 7.86 -13.76
CA SER A 413 -13.43 6.59 -14.03
C SER A 413 -12.04 6.49 -13.39
N GLN A 414 -11.47 7.63 -12.97
CA GLN A 414 -10.15 7.73 -12.34
C GLN A 414 -10.22 7.91 -10.83
N TRP A 415 -11.43 8.17 -10.29
CA TRP A 415 -11.64 8.37 -8.86
C TRP A 415 -11.15 7.15 -8.05
N LYS A 416 -10.43 7.40 -6.95
CA LYS A 416 -9.84 6.39 -6.05
C LYS A 416 -8.82 5.44 -6.69
N ARG A 417 -8.38 5.71 -7.91
CA ARG A 417 -7.39 4.87 -8.60
C ARG A 417 -5.97 5.17 -8.12
N TRP A 418 -5.15 4.11 -8.03
CA TRP A 418 -3.71 4.23 -7.84
C TRP A 418 -3.02 4.61 -9.16
N LEU A 419 -2.24 5.70 -9.13
CA LEU A 419 -1.52 6.21 -10.28
C LEU A 419 -0.05 5.81 -10.21
N ARG A 420 0.41 5.09 -11.23
CA ARG A 420 1.83 4.78 -11.39
C ARG A 420 2.56 6.04 -11.83
N LEU A 421 3.68 6.35 -11.17
CA LEU A 421 4.59 7.40 -11.63
C LEU A 421 5.87 6.77 -12.20
N ASP A 422 6.20 7.13 -13.43
CA ASP A 422 7.49 6.82 -14.03
C ASP A 422 8.55 7.87 -13.63
N ILE A 423 9.75 7.39 -13.29
CA ILE A 423 10.81 8.27 -12.79
C ILE A 423 11.29 9.25 -13.88
N GLU A 424 11.37 8.80 -15.13
CA GLU A 424 11.89 9.61 -16.24
C GLU A 424 10.80 10.45 -16.92
N GLU A 425 9.59 9.89 -17.07
CA GLU A 425 8.49 10.59 -17.75
C GLU A 425 7.76 11.57 -16.80
N ASP A 426 7.41 11.15 -15.57
CA ASP A 426 6.54 11.94 -14.68
C ASP A 426 7.28 12.77 -13.62
N ILE A 427 8.39 12.24 -13.10
CA ILE A 427 9.09 12.83 -11.94
C ILE A 427 10.24 13.74 -12.38
N LYS A 428 11.06 13.31 -13.34
CA LYS A 428 12.22 14.07 -13.83
C LYS A 428 11.89 15.50 -14.28
N PRO A 429 10.79 15.79 -14.99
CA PRO A 429 10.44 17.17 -15.32
C PRO A 429 10.26 18.05 -14.08
N CYS A 430 9.70 17.51 -12.99
CA CYS A 430 9.55 18.22 -11.72
C CYS A 430 10.91 18.42 -11.05
N ALA A 431 11.72 17.36 -10.99
CA ALA A 431 13.03 17.37 -10.36
C ALA A 431 14.04 18.33 -11.00
N GLU A 432 13.94 18.51 -12.32
CA GLU A 432 14.79 19.42 -13.10
C GLU A 432 14.18 20.83 -13.27
N GLY A 433 12.99 21.09 -12.71
CA GLY A 433 12.30 22.37 -12.83
C GLY A 433 11.77 22.69 -14.22
N ARG A 434 11.56 21.66 -15.07
CA ARG A 434 10.99 21.77 -16.42
C ARG A 434 9.48 21.53 -16.47
N CYS A 435 8.84 21.25 -15.33
CA CYS A 435 7.41 21.01 -15.23
C CYS A 435 6.58 22.30 -15.27
N SER A 436 5.30 22.18 -15.61
CA SER A 436 4.30 23.25 -15.50
C SER A 436 3.63 23.32 -14.12
N CYS A 437 4.06 22.52 -13.13
CA CYS A 437 3.37 22.41 -11.84
C CYS A 437 3.33 23.71 -11.02
N LEU A 438 4.28 24.62 -11.26
CA LEU A 438 4.42 25.91 -10.57
C LEU A 438 3.94 27.11 -11.41
N ALA A 439 3.43 26.85 -12.62
CA ALA A 439 3.00 27.89 -13.55
C ALA A 439 1.66 28.51 -13.14
#